data_AF-A0A7J3V0L3-F1
#
_entry.id   AF-A0A7J3V0L3-F1
#
_cell.length_a   1.000
_cell.length_b   1.000
_cell.length_c   1.000
_cell.angle_alpha   90.00
_cell.angle_beta   90.00
_cell.angle_gamma   90.00
#
_symmetry.space_group_name_H-M   'P 1'
#
loop_
_entity.id
_entity.type
_entity.pdbx_description
1 polymer ?
#
loop_
_entity_poly.entity_id
_entity_poly.type
_entity_poly.pdbx_seq_one_letter_code
_entity_poly.pdbx_strand_id
1 'polypeptide(L)'
;MPYTTKRKKQLVYALSLGLGFGIGIYGAWTLLFVNPRLGDYLIGAAIIAGLLPYSVLNFLENRWKRSIDKRIPELLEDIAEGQMTGLTFLRAIE
;
A
#
# COMPACT_ATOMS: atom_id res chain seq x y z
N MET A 1 1.34 -5.11 -13.78
CA MET A 1 1.57 -6.17 -12.77
C MET A 1 1.23 -5.63 -11.38
N PRO A 2 0.55 -6.36 -10.48
CA PRO A 2 0.29 -5.86 -9.14
C PRO A 2 1.52 -6.06 -8.22
N TYR A 3 1.95 -5.00 -7.53
CA TYR A 3 3.07 -5.05 -6.57
C TYR A 3 2.82 -6.05 -5.42
N THR A 4 1.55 -6.31 -5.08
CA THR A 4 1.14 -7.31 -4.09
C THR A 4 0.01 -8.19 -4.62
N THR A 5 0.01 -9.47 -4.24
CA THR A 5 -1.08 -10.39 -4.58
C THR A 5 -2.38 -9.94 -3.90
N LYS A 6 -3.52 -9.98 -4.63
CA LYS A 6 -4.84 -9.59 -4.11
C LYS A 6 -5.16 -10.21 -2.74
N ARG A 7 -4.79 -11.49 -2.54
CA ARG A 7 -4.96 -12.21 -1.27
C ARG A 7 -4.15 -11.61 -0.11
N LYS A 8 -2.90 -11.21 -0.34
CA LYS A 8 -2.06 -10.58 0.70
C LYS A 8 -2.64 -9.22 1.12
N LYS A 9 -3.15 -8.45 0.16
CA LYS A 9 -3.79 -7.16 0.42
C LYS A 9 -5.07 -7.31 1.25
N GLN A 10 -5.91 -8.30 0.92
CA GLN A 10 -7.11 -8.63 1.72
C GLN A 10 -6.76 -9.12 3.12
N LEU A 11 -5.67 -9.87 3.27
CA LEU A 11 -5.21 -10.35 4.57
C LEU A 11 -4.68 -9.20 5.45
N VAL A 12 -3.90 -8.28 4.88
CA VAL A 12 -3.47 -7.08 5.62
C VAL A 12 -4.66 -6.21 5.99
N TYR A 13 -5.66 -6.07 5.10
CA TYR A 13 -6.88 -5.36 5.41
C TYR A 13 -7.61 -6.00 6.60
N ALA A 14 -7.86 -7.32 6.55
CA ALA A 14 -8.52 -8.05 7.63
C ALA A 14 -7.77 -7.95 8.96
N LEU A 15 -6.43 -8.08 8.94
CA LEU A 15 -5.60 -7.93 10.14
C LEU A 15 -5.62 -6.50 10.69
N SER A 16 -5.50 -5.49 9.83
CA SER A 16 -5.52 -4.08 10.25
C SER A 16 -6.87 -3.69 10.86
N LEU A 17 -7.97 -4.16 10.27
CA LEU A 17 -9.31 -3.98 10.83
C LEU A 17 -9.44 -4.70 12.16
N GLY A 18 -9.03 -5.97 12.26
CA GLY A 18 -9.10 -6.74 13.50
C GLY A 18 -8.31 -6.10 14.64
N LEU A 19 -7.09 -5.63 14.36
CA LEU A 19 -6.26 -4.92 15.34
C LEU A 19 -6.87 -3.59 15.74
N GLY A 20 -7.32 -2.78 14.79
CA GLY A 20 -7.99 -1.50 15.08
C GLY A 20 -9.25 -1.72 15.92
N PHE A 21 -10.05 -2.73 15.61
CA PHE A 21 -11.27 -3.05 16.37
C PHE A 21 -10.96 -3.52 17.79
N GLY A 22 -9.94 -4.37 17.95
CA GLY A 22 -9.52 -4.86 19.27
C GLY A 22 -9.02 -3.73 20.18
N ILE A 23 -8.16 -2.86 19.65
CA ILE A 23 -7.67 -1.69 20.39
C ILE A 23 -8.82 -0.72 20.69
N GLY A 24 -9.75 -0.53 19.76
CA GLY A 24 -10.91 0.34 19.93
C GLY A 24 -11.86 -0.12 21.04
N ILE A 25 -12.17 -1.43 21.10
CA ILE A 25 -13.00 -2.01 22.17
C ILE A 25 -12.30 -1.85 23.53
N TYR A 26 -11.01 -2.14 23.58
CA TYR A 26 -10.22 -1.94 24.81
C TYR A 26 -10.20 -0.46 25.23
N GLY A 27 -9.99 0.44 24.27
CA GLY A 27 -10.05 1.89 24.48
C GLY A 27 -11.39 2.35 25.04
N ALA A 28 -12.51 1.89 24.47
CA ALA A 28 -13.85 2.20 24.95
C ALA A 28 -14.11 1.70 26.38
N TRP A 29 -13.64 0.49 26.70
CA TRP A 29 -13.70 -0.02 28.08
C TRP A 29 -12.92 0.88 29.04
N THR A 30 -11.69 1.24 28.69
CA THR A 30 -10.85 2.09 29.55
C THR A 30 -11.41 3.49 29.73
N LEU A 31 -12.07 4.04 28.69
CA LEU A 31 -12.72 5.36 28.74
C LEU A 31 -13.85 5.38 29.77
N LEU A 32 -14.67 4.32 29.80
CA LEU A 32 -15.86 4.25 30.64
C LEU A 32 -15.58 3.81 32.09
N PHE A 33 -14.61 2.93 32.31
CA PHE A 33 -14.43 2.25 33.60
C PHE A 33 -13.13 2.55 34.34
N VAL A 34 -12.10 3.09 33.66
CA VAL A 34 -10.75 3.22 34.25
C VAL A 34 -10.28 4.67 34.28
N ASN A 35 -10.05 5.25 33.11
CA ASN A 35 -9.53 6.61 33.00
C ASN A 35 -9.89 7.19 31.63
N PRO A 36 -10.72 8.25 31.58
CA PRO A 36 -11.17 8.85 30.32
C PRO A 36 -10.02 9.30 29.42
N ARG A 37 -8.94 9.87 29.98
CA ARG A 37 -7.80 10.34 29.18
C ARG A 37 -7.06 9.21 28.49
N LEU A 38 -6.86 8.08 29.18
CA LEU A 38 -6.21 6.91 28.58
C LEU A 38 -7.09 6.28 27.50
N GLY A 39 -8.41 6.26 27.73
CA GLY A 39 -9.40 5.83 26.73
C GLY A 39 -9.33 6.65 25.44
N ASP A 40 -9.26 7.97 25.54
CA ASP A 40 -9.13 8.85 24.36
C ASP A 40 -7.86 8.57 23.55
N TYR A 41 -6.70 8.39 24.23
CA TYR A 41 -5.45 8.04 23.53
C TYR A 41 -5.53 6.67 22.85
N LEU A 42 -6.16 5.69 23.49
CA LEU A 42 -6.33 4.34 22.93
C LEU A 42 -7.28 4.33 21.72
N ILE A 43 -8.35 5.12 21.76
CA ILE A 43 -9.24 5.30 20.61
C ILE A 43 -8.49 5.97 19.44
N GLY A 44 -7.69 7.00 19.71
CA GLY A 44 -6.82 7.61 18.71
C GLY A 44 -5.85 6.60 18.10
N ALA A 45 -5.20 5.78 18.93
CA ALA A 45 -4.30 4.73 18.49
C ALA A 45 -5.03 3.64 17.66
N ALA A 46 -6.26 3.28 18.01
CA ALA A 46 -7.07 2.31 17.27
C ALA A 46 -7.36 2.77 15.83
N ILE A 47 -7.73 4.04 15.68
CA ILE A 47 -8.00 4.65 14.37
C ILE A 47 -6.73 4.65 13.52
N ILE A 48 -5.61 5.08 14.11
CA ILE A 48 -4.30 5.10 13.45
C ILE A 48 -3.88 3.69 13.03
N ALA A 49 -3.94 2.71 13.94
CA ALA A 49 -3.54 1.34 13.69
C ALA A 49 -4.43 0.64 12.64
N GLY A 50 -5.73 0.98 12.58
CA GLY A 50 -6.64 0.43 11.57
C GLY A 50 -6.45 1.03 10.18
N LEU A 51 -6.22 2.35 10.09
CA LEU A 51 -6.18 3.04 8.79
C LEU A 51 -4.78 3.10 8.17
N LEU A 52 -3.72 3.27 8.97
CA LEU A 52 -2.37 3.49 8.45
C LEU A 52 -1.86 2.33 7.60
N PRO A 53 -1.94 1.05 8.03
CA PRO A 53 -1.37 -0.05 7.26
C PRO A 53 -1.98 -0.16 5.86
N TYR A 54 -3.30 0.03 5.76
CA TYR A 54 -4.02 0.00 4.50
C TYR A 54 -3.67 1.20 3.61
N SER A 55 -3.65 2.40 4.17
CA SER A 55 -3.34 3.63 3.43
C SER A 55 -1.92 3.63 2.88
N VAL A 56 -0.94 3.23 3.70
CA VAL A 56 0.47 3.15 3.30
C VAL A 56 0.67 2.15 2.17
N LEU A 57 0.06 0.96 2.25
CA LEU A 57 0.15 -0.03 1.18
C LEU A 57 -0.42 0.47 -0.15
N ASN A 58 -1.58 1.15 -0.11
CA ASN A 58 -2.17 1.73 -1.31
C ASN A 58 -1.32 2.86 -1.88
N PHE A 59 -0.76 3.70 -1.02
CA PHE A 59 0.12 4.78 -1.43
C PHE A 59 1.37 4.23 -2.15
N LEU A 60 2.01 3.22 -1.57
CA LEU A 60 3.20 2.59 -2.15
C LEU A 60 2.89 1.93 -3.49
N GLU A 61 1.77 1.20 -3.58
CA GLU A 61 1.32 0.56 -4.82
C GLU A 61 1.07 1.61 -5.93
N ASN A 62 0.40 2.71 -5.60
CA ASN A 62 0.14 3.78 -6.55
C ASN A 62 1.42 4.51 -6.98
N ARG A 63 2.37 4.71 -6.05
CA ARG A 63 3.66 5.31 -6.37
C ARG A 63 4.48 4.42 -7.31
N TRP A 64 4.48 3.11 -7.08
CA TRP A 64 5.17 2.15 -7.94
C TRP A 64 4.53 2.10 -9.34
N LYS A 65 3.19 2.03 -9.43
CA LYS A 65 2.48 2.08 -10.72
C LYS A 65 2.82 3.34 -11.51
N ARG A 66 2.75 4.51 -10.88
CA ARG A 66 3.13 5.78 -11.50
C ARG A 66 4.58 5.82 -11.98
N SER A 67 5.49 5.14 -11.28
CA SER A 67 6.89 5.08 -11.70
C SER A 67 7.10 4.22 -12.93
N ILE A 68 6.29 3.16 -13.10
CA ILE A 68 6.34 2.30 -14.28
C ILE A 68 5.68 2.99 -15.46
N ASP A 69 4.48 3.54 -15.27
CA ASP A 69 3.73 4.20 -16.34
C ASP A 69 4.54 5.33 -17.00
N LYS A 70 5.38 6.02 -16.24
CA LYS A 70 6.29 7.06 -16.75
C LYS A 70 7.42 6.54 -17.63
N ARG A 71 7.89 5.31 -17.41
CA ARG A 71 9.04 4.72 -18.12
C ARG A 71 8.64 3.88 -19.32
N ILE A 72 7.36 3.52 -19.44
CA ILE A 72 6.85 2.73 -20.57
C ILE A 72 7.09 3.44 -21.93
N PRO A 73 6.81 4.75 -22.08
CA PRO A 73 7.03 5.43 -23.36
C PRO A 73 8.50 5.44 -23.78
N GLU A 74 9.41 5.74 -22.84
CA GLU A 74 10.86 5.72 -23.05
C GLU A 74 11.31 4.33 -23.53
N LEU A 75 10.84 3.27 -22.87
CA LEU A 75 11.13 1.89 -23.28
C LEU A 75 10.64 1.57 -24.71
N LEU A 76 9.49 2.11 -25.11
CA LEU A 76 8.95 1.91 -26.46
C LEU A 76 9.76 2.67 -27.52
N GLU A 77 10.27 3.85 -27.16
CA GLU A 77 11.15 4.66 -28.01
C GLU A 77 12.48 3.94 -28.24
N ASP A 78 13.12 3.45 -27.17
CA ASP A 78 14.38 2.68 -27.24
C ASP A 78 14.23 1.43 -28.13
N ILE A 79 13.11 0.71 -27.98
CA ILE A 79 12.80 -0.46 -28.82
C ILE A 79 12.63 -0.05 -30.29
N ALA A 80 11.91 1.03 -30.57
CA ALA A 80 11.67 1.50 -31.92
C ALA A 80 12.98 1.94 -32.61
N GLU A 81 13.85 2.63 -31.89
CA GLU A 81 15.18 3.03 -32.37
C GLU A 81 16.10 1.83 -32.61
N GLY A 82 16.09 0.84 -31.71
CA GLY A 82 16.80 -0.43 -31.89
C GLY A 82 16.31 -1.21 -33.11
N GLN A 83 15.01 -1.23 -33.38
CA GLN A 83 14.48 -1.86 -34.61
C GLN A 83 14.87 -1.08 -35.88
N MET A 84 14.84 0.26 -35.85
CA MET A 84 15.23 1.10 -37.00
C MET A 84 16.72 0.95 -37.36
N THR A 85 17.58 0.63 -36.39
CA THR A 85 19.01 0.36 -36.59
C THR A 85 19.33 -1.08 -36.97
N GLY A 86 18.31 -1.95 -37.09
CA GLY A 86 18.48 -3.36 -37.46
C GLY A 86 18.92 -4.27 -36.31
N LEU A 87 18.86 -3.81 -35.06
CA LEU A 87 19.08 -4.65 -33.88
C LEU A 87 17.89 -5.58 -33.66
N THR A 88 18.16 -6.77 -33.12
CA THR A 88 17.09 -7.68 -32.69
C THR A 88 16.43 -7.13 -31.42
N PHE A 89 15.12 -7.36 -31.25
CA PHE A 89 14.32 -6.88 -30.10
C PHE A 89 14.96 -7.17 -28.73
N LEU A 90 15.60 -8.34 -28.58
CA LEU A 90 16.32 -8.72 -27.36
C LEU A 90 17.52 -7.80 -27.04
N ARG A 91 18.22 -7.32 -28.07
CA ARG A 91 19.36 -6.39 -27.94
C ARG A 91 18.94 -4.94 -27.74
N ALA A 92 17.69 -4.59 -28.08
CA ALA A 92 17.16 -3.25 -27.86
C ALA A 92 16.58 -3.04 -26.45
N ILE A 93 16.46 -4.12 -25.66
CA ILE A 93 15.92 -4.11 -24.29
C ILE A 93 17.03 -4.35 -23.25
N GLU A 94 18.20 -4.86 -23.66
CA GLU A 94 19.43 -4.92 -22.85
C GLU A 94 20.06 -3.53 -22.68
#